data_AF-A0AA47B5A2-F1
#
_entry.id   AF-A0AA47B5A2-F1
#
_cell.length_a   1.000
_cell.length_b   1.000
_cell.length_c   1.000
_cell.angle_alpha   90.00
_cell.angle_beta   90.00
_cell.angle_gamma   90.00
#
_symmetry.space_group_name_H-M   'P 1'
#
loop_
_entity.id
_entity.type
_entity.pdbx_description
1 polymer ?
#
loop_
_entity_poly.entity_id
_entity_poly.type
_entity_poly.pdbx_seq_one_letter_code
_entity_poly.pdbx_strand_id
1 'polypeptide(L)' 'MKNTGRQIKLIFTLILTLLAVIFVVLNTDNVAINFGLFKFKLPLIIILVLMLIIGVLIGYFWGSYGHNQNKNN' A
#
# COMPACT_ATOMS: atom_id res chain seq x y z
N MET A 1 -2.04 3.97 -37.09
CA MET A 1 -2.13 2.72 -36.30
C MET A 1 -2.61 3.05 -34.90
N LYS A 2 -3.77 2.57 -34.49
CA LYS A 2 -4.34 2.78 -33.15
C LYS A 2 -3.43 2.09 -32.13
N ASN A 3 -2.84 2.85 -31.21
CA ASN A 3 -1.90 2.35 -30.20
C ASN A 3 -2.66 1.65 -29.06
N THR A 4 -3.35 0.56 -29.39
CA THR A 4 -4.25 -0.19 -28.52
C THR A 4 -3.63 -0.52 -27.17
N GLY A 5 -2.31 -0.80 -27.11
CA GLY A 5 -1.60 -1.01 -25.84
C GLY A 5 -1.59 0.20 -24.89
N ARG A 6 -1.46 1.43 -25.42
CA ARG A 6 -1.52 2.65 -24.60
C ARG A 6 -2.94 2.94 -24.13
N GLN A 7 -3.94 2.69 -24.98
CA GLN A 7 -5.35 2.85 -24.61
C GLN A 7 -5.77 1.83 -23.54
N ILE A 8 -5.38 0.56 -23.66
CA ILE A 8 -5.63 -0.47 -22.65
C ILE A 8 -4.97 -0.09 -21.33
N LYS A 9 -3.71 0.35 -21.34
CA LYS A 9 -3.02 0.79 -20.12
C LYS A 9 -3.77 1.94 -19.45
N LEU A 10 -4.21 2.94 -20.22
CA LEU A 10 -4.98 4.07 -19.70
C LEU A 10 -6.31 3.63 -19.08
N ILE A 11 -7.06 2.76 -19.76
CA ILE A 11 -8.32 2.22 -19.26
C ILE A 11 -8.09 1.44 -17.95
N PHE A 12 -7.08 0.57 -17.91
CA PHE A 12 -6.73 -0.16 -16.70
C PHE A 12 -6.36 0.75 -15.54
N THR A 13 -5.52 1.76 -15.79
CA THR A 13 -5.15 2.72 -14.74
C THR A 13 -6.34 3.54 -14.25
N LEU A 14 -7.27 3.88 -15.14
CA LEU A 14 -8.47 4.64 -14.78
C LEU A 14 -9.40 3.79 -13.90
N ILE A 15 -9.66 2.54 -14.29
CA ILE A 15 -10.46 1.60 -13.49
C ILE A 15 -9.80 1.37 -12.13
N LEU A 16 -8.48 1.13 -12.09
CA LEU A 16 -7.76 0.90 -10.84
C LEU A 16 -7.79 2.14 -9.93
N THR A 17 -7.63 3.34 -10.49
CA THR A 17 -7.74 4.60 -9.73
C THR A 17 -9.14 4.77 -9.16
N LEU A 18 -10.17 4.49 -9.95
CA LEU A 18 -11.56 4.57 -9.50
C LEU A 18 -11.84 3.59 -8.35
N LEU A 19 -11.37 2.34 -8.48
CA LEU A 19 -11.47 1.33 -7.43
C LEU A 19 -10.75 1.77 -6.15
N ALA A 20 -9.57 2.38 -6.27
CA ALA A 20 -8.84 2.92 -5.12
C ALA A 20 -9.62 4.05 -4.42
N VAL A 21 -10.23 4.98 -5.17
CA VAL A 21 -11.06 6.03 -4.59
C VAL A 21 -12.29 5.44 -3.89
N ILE A 22 -12.99 4.50 -4.52
CA ILE A 22 -14.13 3.80 -3.91
C ILE A 22 -13.69 3.11 -2.62
N PHE A 23 -12.54 2.45 -2.62
CA PHE A 23 -11.99 1.81 -1.44
C PHE A 23 -11.73 2.82 -0.31
N VAL A 24 -11.16 3.99 -0.60
CA VAL A 24 -10.96 5.06 0.39
C VAL A 24 -12.30 5.53 0.97
N VAL A 25 -13.30 5.79 0.11
CA VAL A 25 -14.62 6.29 0.52
C VAL A 25 -15.39 5.25 1.35
N LEU A 26 -15.34 3.97 0.98
CA LEU A 26 -16.03 2.91 1.72
C LEU A 26 -15.35 2.57 3.06
N ASN A 27 -14.09 2.96 3.24
CA ASN A 27 -13.30 2.65 4.44
C ASN A 27 -12.98 3.93 5.25
N THR A 28 -13.89 4.91 5.25
CA THR A 28 -13.81 6.09 6.13
C THR A 28 -14.27 5.83 7.56
N ASP A 29 -14.76 4.62 7.85
CA ASP A 29 -15.21 4.24 9.19
C ASP A 29 -14.09 4.38 10.22
N ASN A 30 -14.43 5.03 11.32
CA ASN A 30 -13.50 5.29 12.42
C ASN A 30 -13.36 4.03 13.28
N VAL A 31 -12.19 3.41 13.19
CA VAL A 31 -11.85 2.22 13.98
C VAL A 31 -11.01 2.64 15.19
N ALA A 32 -11.38 2.09 16.35
CA ALA A 32 -10.63 2.31 17.57
C ALA A 32 -9.36 1.46 17.55
N ILE A 33 -8.21 2.11 17.66
CA ILE A 33 -6.92 1.47 17.87
C ILE A 33 -6.59 1.54 19.35
N ASN A 34 -6.22 0.41 19.92
CA ASN A 34 -5.87 0.30 21.32
C ASN A 34 -4.38 -0.01 21.45
N PHE A 35 -3.61 0.92 22.02
CA PHE A 35 -2.17 0.78 22.28
C PHE A 35 -1.90 0.30 23.71
N GLY A 36 -2.86 -0.39 24.33
CA GLY A 36 -2.80 -0.87 25.71
C GLY A 36 -3.10 0.24 26.72
N LEU A 37 -2.32 1.32 26.71
CA LEU A 37 -2.47 2.45 27.63
C LEU A 37 -3.34 3.59 27.07
N PHE A 38 -3.43 3.69 25.75
CA PHE A 38 -4.14 4.77 25.06
C PHE A 38 -5.02 4.22 23.93
N LYS A 39 -6.11 4.93 23.65
CA LYS A 39 -7.05 4.60 22.57
C LYS A 39 -7.25 5.80 21.66
N PHE A 40 -7.09 5.60 20.35
CA PHE A 40 -7.34 6.61 19.33
C PHE A 40 -8.34 6.07 18.31
N LYS A 41 -9.19 6.94 17.77
CA LYS A 41 -10.07 6.59 16.65
C LYS A 41 -9.50 7.21 15.38
N LEU A 42 -9.19 6.37 14.40
CA LEU A 42 -8.72 6.80 13.09
C LEU A 42 -9.54 6.09 12.01
N PRO A 43 -9.79 6.75 10.86
CA PRO A 43 -10.35 6.09 9.69
C PRO A 43 -9.53 4.86 9.29
N LEU A 44 -10.19 3.74 9.00
CA LEU A 44 -9.54 2.48 8.66
C LEU A 44 -8.51 2.62 7.53
N ILE A 45 -8.81 3.42 6.50
CA ILE A 45 -7.90 3.66 5.39
C ILE A 45 -6.54 4.23 5.81
N ILE A 46 -6.51 5.13 6.80
CA ILE A 46 -5.26 5.73 7.30
C ILE A 46 -4.39 4.65 7.94
N ILE A 47 -5.03 3.76 8.70
CA ILE A 47 -4.36 2.63 9.37
C ILE A 47 -3.76 1.68 8.32
N LEU A 48 -4.53 1.37 7.29
CA LEU A 48 -4.15 0.42 6.24
C LEU A 48 -2.96 0.94 5.41
N VAL A 49 -2.98 2.22 5.05
CA VAL A 49 -1.86 2.88 4.36
C VAL A 49 -0.61 2.91 5.24
N LEU A 50 -0.73 3.27 6.51
CA LEU A 50 0.40 3.30 7.44
C LEU A 50 1.01 1.90 7.63
N MET A 51 0.19 0.87 7.79
CA MET A 51 0.65 -0.52 7.92
C MET A 51 1.39 -0.99 6.66
N LEU A 52 0.90 -0.64 5.47
CA LEU A 52 1.60 -0.95 4.22
C LEU A 52 2.97 -0.27 4.14
N ILE A 53 3.05 1.01 4.49
CA ILE A 53 4.31 1.75 4.52
C ILE A 53 5.28 1.10 5.50
N ILE A 54 4.84 0.77 6.71
CA ILE A 54 5.66 0.10 7.72
C ILE A 54 6.16 -1.24 7.20
N GLY A 55 5.30 -2.05 6.58
CA GLY A 55 5.69 -3.34 5.98
C GLY A 55 6.75 -3.20 4.89
N VAL A 56 6.59 -2.23 3.99
CA VAL A 56 7.58 -1.94 2.92
C VAL A 56 8.90 -1.47 3.53
N LEU A 57 8.87 -0.58 4.52
CA LEU A 57 10.07 -0.09 5.19
C LEU A 57 10.81 -1.23 5.89
N ILE A 58 10.11 -2.05 6.67
CA ILE A 58 10.70 -3.22 7.33
C ILE A 58 11.31 -4.15 6.28
N GLY A 59 10.57 -4.51 5.24
CA GLY A 59 11.05 -5.39 4.17
C GLY A 59 12.28 -4.82 3.44
N TYR A 60 12.29 -3.52 3.15
CA TYR A 60 13.41 -2.85 2.51
C TYR A 60 14.66 -2.85 3.40
N PHE A 61 14.54 -2.44 4.67
CA PHE A 61 15.69 -2.38 5.58
C PHE A 61 16.18 -3.79 5.92
N TRP A 62 15.31 -4.73 6.29
CA TRP A 62 15.72 -6.10 6.67
C TRP A 62 16.17 -6.95 5.47
N GLY A 63 15.48 -6.83 4.33
CA GLY A 63 15.82 -7.57 3.11
C GLY A 63 17.15 -7.14 2.50
N SER A 64 17.52 -5.86 2.64
CA SER A 64 18.79 -5.33 2.13
C SER A 64 20.02 -5.87 2.88
N TYR A 65 19.88 -6.29 4.14
CA TYR A 65 21.00 -6.90 4.90
C TYR A 65 21.37 -8.31 4.41
N GLY A 66 20.48 -9.00 3.68
CA GLY A 66 20.67 -10.38 3.22
C GLY A 66 21.38 -10.56 1.88
N HIS A 67 21.68 -9.49 1.13
CA HIS A 67 22.16 -9.61 -0.26
C HIS A 67 23.70 -9.53 -0.43
N ASN A 68 24.49 -9.49 0.65
CA ASN A 68 25.95 -9.42 0.59
C ASN A 68 26.63 -10.73 1.02
N GLN A 69 26.16 -11.88 0.54
CA GLN A 69 26.91 -13.12 0.69
C GLN A 69 26.92 -13.90 -0.62
N ASN A 70 28.14 -14.12 -1.11
CA ASN A 70 28.54 -15.05 -2.16
C ASN A 70 28.55 -14.55 -3.62
N LYS A 71 29.51 -13.65 -3.90
CA LYS A 71 30.22 -13.63 -5.20
C LYS A 71 31.69 -13.98 -4.97
N ASN A 72 31.97 -15.23 -4.63
CA ASN A 72 33.27 -15.85 -4.90
C ASN A 72 33.11 -17.35 -4.64
N ASN A 73 32.98 -18.11 -5.74
CA ASN A 73 33.41 -19.49 -5.93
C ASN A 73 33.32 -19.79 -7.44
#